data_AF-A0A2H9ZRA6-F1
#
_entry.id   AF-A0A2H9ZRA6-F1
#
_cell.length_a   1.000
_cell.length_b   1.000
_cell.length_c   1.000
_cell.angle_alpha   90.00
_cell.angle_beta   90.00
_cell.angle_gamma   90.00
#
_symmetry.space_group_name_H-M   'P 1'
#
loop_
_entity.id
_entity.type
_entity.pdbx_description
1 polymer ?
#
loop_
_entity_poly.entity_id
_entity_poly.type
_entity_poly.pdbx_seq_one_letter_code
_entity_poly.pdbx_strand_id
1 'polypeptide(L)'
;MAQTDSTKKQRRAGELGSDDFSVLSSKSLEKESVRNDKSEIVFLQNQIDELKMKLVEKEEAQKLAENLVNEVNANNALLGELRRQAYEKDAMIKSTSTQLHNAKIKLADKEAALEKSHWEAQMFNKKVEKLQGDVVSSELEVSALMQLFEVLAVSDSFVSAEGDIAYFEPLLNLDDSNTMDVIKMEEARLSYLAALAAAKENPSDDEALVAAAEARRTLQSLVL
;
A
#
# COMPACT_ATOMS: atom_id res chain seq x y z
N MET A 1 -42.01 38.28 51.52
CA MET A 1 -41.24 39.05 52.52
C MET A 1 -41.69 40.51 52.45
N ALA A 2 -42.11 41.05 53.61
CA ALA A 2 -42.34 42.47 53.97
C ALA A 2 -43.28 43.29 53.04
N GLN A 3 -44.52 43.66 53.36
CA GLN A 3 -45.13 44.21 54.59
C GLN A 3 -44.48 45.52 55.07
N THR A 4 -45.18 46.66 54.95
CA THR A 4 -45.38 47.63 56.05
C THR A 4 -46.61 48.50 55.81
N ASP A 5 -47.60 48.29 56.68
CA ASP A 5 -48.63 49.24 57.09
C ASP A 5 -48.03 50.53 57.68
N SER A 6 -48.80 51.61 57.65
CA SER A 6 -48.75 52.64 58.70
C SER A 6 -50.12 53.28 58.88
N THR A 7 -50.61 53.17 60.11
CA THR A 7 -51.91 53.64 60.58
C THR A 7 -51.77 54.93 61.40
N LYS A 8 -52.86 55.73 61.38
CA LYS A 8 -53.42 56.47 62.53
C LYS A 8 -52.83 57.84 62.93
N LYS A 9 -53.63 58.90 62.77
CA LYS A 9 -54.00 59.81 63.89
C LYS A 9 -55.26 60.62 63.63
N GLN A 10 -55.93 60.89 64.75
CA GLN A 10 -57.31 61.32 64.99
C GLN A 10 -57.38 62.79 65.40
N ARG A 11 -58.47 63.52 65.07
CA ARG A 11 -59.29 64.33 66.00
C ARG A 11 -60.47 65.06 65.32
N ARG A 12 -61.65 64.90 65.94
CA ARG A 12 -62.90 65.71 65.92
C ARG A 12 -62.61 67.18 66.29
N ALA A 13 -63.47 68.20 66.12
CA ALA A 13 -64.83 68.42 65.63
C ALA A 13 -64.96 69.93 65.35
N GLY A 14 -65.95 70.35 64.57
CA GLY A 14 -66.28 71.76 64.37
C GLY A 14 -67.39 71.92 63.34
N GLU A 15 -68.60 71.58 63.74
CA GLU A 15 -69.84 71.85 63.02
C GLU A 15 -70.22 73.32 63.25
N LEU A 16 -70.53 74.06 62.20
CA LEU A 16 -71.65 75.02 62.10
C LEU A 16 -71.67 75.63 60.68
N GLY A 17 -72.87 75.66 60.12
CA GLY A 17 -73.14 75.71 58.68
C GLY A 17 -72.93 77.05 57.98
N SER A 18 -72.86 76.95 56.66
CA SER A 18 -73.16 78.02 55.72
C SER A 18 -73.51 77.38 54.37
N ASP A 19 -74.79 77.54 54.02
CA ASP A 19 -75.31 77.88 52.70
C ASP A 19 -75.07 76.94 51.50
N ASP A 20 -76.05 76.06 51.31
CA ASP A 20 -76.90 75.97 50.10
C ASP A 20 -76.27 76.23 48.71
N PHE A 21 -75.09 75.66 48.44
CA PHE A 21 -74.54 75.49 47.08
C PHE A 21 -74.01 74.07 46.77
N SER A 22 -74.07 73.12 47.72
CA SER A 22 -73.40 71.81 47.60
C SER A 22 -74.12 70.75 46.75
N VAL A 23 -75.37 70.99 46.35
CA VAL A 23 -76.18 69.98 45.62
C VAL A 23 -75.84 69.94 44.11
N LEU A 24 -75.32 71.02 43.54
CA LEU A 24 -74.83 71.04 42.15
C LEU A 24 -73.40 70.50 42.02
N SER A 25 -72.60 70.56 43.09
CA SER A 25 -71.21 70.11 43.13
C SER A 25 -71.06 68.59 43.28
N SER A 26 -71.96 67.94 44.03
CA SER A 26 -71.94 66.47 44.21
C SER A 26 -72.36 65.73 42.93
N LYS A 27 -73.31 66.31 42.18
CA LYS A 27 -73.83 65.74 40.93
C LYS A 27 -72.87 65.92 39.75
N SER A 28 -71.99 66.92 39.79
CA SER A 28 -70.89 67.07 38.83
C SER A 28 -69.73 66.11 39.16
N LEU A 29 -69.38 65.95 40.44
CA LEU A 29 -68.36 65.00 40.91
C LEU A 29 -68.76 63.53 40.66
N GLU A 30 -70.02 63.14 40.89
CA GLU A 30 -70.53 61.80 40.53
C GLU A 30 -70.56 61.57 39.01
N LYS A 31 -70.93 62.59 38.22
CA LYS A 31 -70.87 62.47 36.75
C LYS A 31 -69.43 62.36 36.25
N GLU A 32 -68.49 63.05 36.88
CA GLU A 32 -67.08 62.99 36.56
C GLU A 32 -66.45 61.66 37.00
N SER A 33 -66.80 61.13 38.18
CA SER A 33 -66.36 59.81 38.64
C SER A 33 -66.90 58.70 37.72
N VAL A 34 -68.20 58.71 37.40
CA VAL A 34 -68.81 57.72 36.49
C VAL A 34 -68.24 57.82 35.07
N ARG A 35 -67.85 59.03 34.63
CA ARG A 35 -67.18 59.24 33.35
C ARG A 35 -65.76 58.68 33.37
N ASN A 36 -65.03 58.86 34.48
CA ASN A 36 -63.70 58.30 34.68
C ASN A 36 -63.74 56.77 34.73
N ASP A 37 -64.66 56.19 35.49
CA ASP A 37 -64.86 54.73 35.57
C ASP A 37 -65.17 54.13 34.19
N LYS A 38 -66.04 54.79 33.40
CA LYS A 38 -66.31 54.37 32.01
C LYS A 38 -65.07 54.44 31.12
N SER A 39 -64.24 55.46 31.29
CA SER A 39 -63.00 55.59 30.50
C SER A 39 -61.97 54.53 30.88
N GLU A 40 -61.88 54.18 32.15
CA GLU A 40 -61.01 53.11 32.65
C GLU A 40 -61.48 51.74 32.16
N ILE A 41 -62.80 51.48 32.18
CA ILE A 41 -63.36 50.24 31.63
C ILE A 41 -62.98 50.08 30.14
N VAL A 42 -63.14 51.13 29.33
CA VAL A 42 -62.76 51.10 27.91
C VAL A 42 -61.25 50.88 27.73
N PHE A 43 -60.43 51.52 28.56
CA PHE A 43 -58.98 51.33 28.55
C PHE A 43 -58.58 49.88 28.89
N LEU A 44 -59.18 49.30 29.94
CA LEU A 44 -58.96 47.90 30.31
C LEU A 44 -59.45 46.94 29.23
N GLN A 45 -60.58 47.25 28.57
CA GLN A 45 -61.08 46.47 27.44
C GLN A 45 -60.05 46.42 26.30
N ASN A 46 -59.49 47.57 25.93
CA ASN A 46 -58.47 47.66 24.90
C ASN A 46 -57.20 46.87 25.28
N GLN A 47 -56.77 46.92 26.55
CA GLN A 47 -55.65 46.10 27.01
C GLN A 47 -55.95 44.60 26.93
N ILE A 48 -57.17 44.19 27.31
CA ILE A 48 -57.59 42.79 27.21
C ILE A 48 -57.55 42.33 25.76
N ASP A 49 -58.01 43.15 24.81
CA ASP A 49 -58.03 42.79 23.40
C ASP A 49 -56.61 42.76 22.81
N GLU A 50 -55.73 43.68 23.19
CA GLU A 50 -54.31 43.64 22.81
C GLU A 50 -53.60 42.40 23.36
N LEU A 51 -53.86 42.03 24.62
CA LEU A 51 -53.29 40.82 25.24
C LEU A 51 -53.78 39.54 24.56
N LYS A 52 -55.06 39.47 24.18
CA LYS A 52 -55.60 38.33 23.42
C LYS A 52 -54.91 38.19 22.07
N MET A 53 -54.71 39.30 21.35
CA MET A 53 -54.02 39.28 20.07
C MET A 53 -52.58 38.76 20.21
N LYS A 54 -51.82 39.29 21.19
CA LYS A 54 -50.46 38.81 21.49
C LYS A 54 -50.42 37.34 21.91
N LEU A 55 -51.45 36.86 22.61
CA LEU A 55 -51.54 35.46 22.99
C LEU A 55 -51.67 34.55 21.76
N VAL A 56 -52.52 34.91 20.81
CA VAL A 56 -52.69 34.16 19.54
C VAL A 56 -51.40 34.14 18.73
N GLU A 57 -50.74 35.29 18.57
CA GLU A 57 -49.44 35.37 17.88
C GLU A 57 -48.38 34.46 18.55
N LYS A 58 -48.38 34.42 19.89
CA LYS A 58 -47.48 33.55 20.66
C LYS A 58 -47.82 32.07 20.49
N GLU A 59 -49.09 31.69 20.43
CA GLU A 59 -49.53 30.31 20.17
C GLU A 59 -49.12 29.84 18.77
N GLU A 60 -49.24 30.71 17.75
CA GLU A 60 -48.76 30.42 16.40
C GLU A 60 -47.24 30.26 16.36
N ALA A 61 -46.49 31.16 17.02
CA ALA A 61 -45.05 31.05 17.14
C ALA A 61 -44.62 29.77 17.88
N GLN A 62 -45.36 29.35 18.91
CA GLN A 62 -45.12 28.10 19.62
C GLN A 62 -45.32 26.89 18.69
N LYS A 63 -46.41 26.87 17.91
CA LYS A 63 -46.66 25.79 16.94
C LYS A 63 -45.56 25.68 15.89
N LEU A 64 -45.04 26.81 15.41
CA LEU A 64 -43.90 26.83 14.49
C LEU A 64 -42.62 26.28 15.16
N ALA A 65 -42.37 26.66 16.41
CA ALA A 65 -41.23 26.15 17.17
C ALA A 65 -41.32 24.62 17.40
N GLU A 66 -42.50 24.10 17.74
CA GLU A 66 -42.74 22.66 17.89
C GLU A 66 -42.50 21.90 16.58
N ASN A 67 -42.96 22.43 15.44
CA ASN A 67 -42.69 21.85 14.12
C ASN A 67 -41.20 21.82 13.80
N LEU A 68 -40.49 22.92 14.09
CA LEU A 68 -39.04 23.00 13.88
C LEU A 68 -38.29 21.98 14.75
N VAL A 69 -38.69 21.81 16.01
CA VAL A 69 -38.11 20.80 16.90
C VAL A 69 -38.30 19.39 16.33
N ASN A 70 -39.48 19.08 15.80
CA ASN A 70 -39.75 17.79 15.17
C ASN A 70 -38.86 17.56 13.94
N GLU A 71 -38.67 18.58 13.10
CA GLU A 71 -37.78 18.53 11.95
C GLU A 71 -36.32 18.33 12.36
N VAL A 72 -35.84 19.06 13.37
CA VAL A 72 -34.50 18.90 13.92
C VAL A 72 -34.28 17.49 14.48
N ASN A 73 -35.29 16.92 15.15
CA ASN A 73 -35.21 15.55 15.65
C ASN A 73 -35.12 14.52 14.52
N ALA A 74 -35.91 14.68 13.45
CA ALA A 74 -35.84 13.84 12.27
C ALA A 74 -34.47 13.95 11.57
N ASN A 75 -33.94 15.17 11.43
CA ASN A 75 -32.62 15.43 10.87
C ASN A 75 -31.49 14.83 11.72
N ASN A 76 -31.60 14.90 13.05
CA ASN A 76 -30.65 14.29 13.96
C ASN A 76 -30.65 12.75 13.85
N ALA A 77 -31.81 12.13 13.70
CA ALA A 77 -31.92 10.70 13.46
C ALA A 77 -31.26 10.29 12.14
N LEU A 78 -31.51 11.04 11.06
CA LEU A 78 -30.88 10.82 9.75
C LEU A 78 -29.35 10.99 9.83
N LEU A 79 -28.87 12.01 10.54
CA LEU A 79 -27.45 12.25 10.75
C LEU A 79 -26.78 11.12 11.53
N GLY A 80 -27.47 10.55 12.53
CA GLY A 80 -27.02 9.37 13.26
C GLY A 80 -26.85 8.15 12.34
N GLU A 81 -27.83 7.91 11.47
CA GLU A 81 -27.78 6.81 10.49
C GLU A 81 -26.67 7.01 9.45
N LEU A 82 -26.52 8.21 8.90
CA LEU A 82 -25.42 8.53 7.97
C LEU A 82 -24.05 8.31 8.62
N ARG A 83 -23.89 8.70 9.89
CA ARG A 83 -22.66 8.47 10.65
C ARG A 83 -22.40 6.97 10.84
N ARG A 84 -23.43 6.18 11.14
CA ARG A 84 -23.32 4.71 11.25
C ARG A 84 -22.87 4.09 9.92
N GLN A 85 -23.48 4.49 8.80
CA GLN A 85 -23.10 4.03 7.47
C GLN A 85 -21.67 4.42 7.09
N ALA A 86 -21.23 5.63 7.47
CA ALA A 86 -19.86 6.07 7.26
C ALA A 86 -18.86 5.16 8.00
N TYR A 87 -19.12 4.84 9.27
CA TYR A 87 -18.28 3.91 10.03
C TYR A 87 -18.25 2.50 9.44
N GLU A 88 -19.40 1.98 8.99
CA GLU A 88 -19.49 0.67 8.36
C GLU A 88 -18.69 0.61 7.04
N LYS A 89 -18.82 1.65 6.21
CA LYS A 89 -18.05 1.77 4.95
C LYS A 89 -16.56 1.92 5.21
N ASP A 90 -16.14 2.72 6.19
CA ASP A 90 -14.74 2.85 6.58
C ASP A 90 -14.15 1.52 7.07
N ALA A 91 -14.91 0.74 7.85
CA ALA A 91 -14.51 -0.59 8.26
C ALA A 91 -14.35 -1.55 7.07
N MET A 92 -15.28 -1.49 6.11
CA MET A 92 -15.21 -2.27 4.86
C MET A 92 -13.99 -1.87 4.01
N ILE A 93 -13.69 -0.59 3.89
CA ILE A 93 -12.51 -0.08 3.17
C ILE A 93 -11.23 -0.59 3.84
N LYS A 94 -11.13 -0.54 5.16
CA LYS A 94 -9.96 -1.07 5.90
C LYS A 94 -9.78 -2.57 5.71
N SER A 95 -10.89 -3.33 5.76
CA SER A 95 -10.89 -4.78 5.54
C SER A 95 -10.43 -5.13 4.12
N THR A 96 -11.03 -4.52 3.10
CA THR A 96 -10.69 -4.76 1.69
C THR A 96 -9.27 -4.31 1.36
N SER A 97 -8.80 -3.19 1.92
CA SER A 97 -7.41 -2.73 1.80
C SER A 97 -6.43 -3.76 2.36
N THR A 98 -6.72 -4.32 3.53
CA THR A 98 -5.89 -5.37 4.16
C THR A 98 -5.87 -6.65 3.30
N GLN A 99 -7.03 -7.07 2.78
CA GLN A 99 -7.12 -8.23 1.88
C GLN A 99 -6.31 -8.01 0.59
N LEU A 100 -6.40 -6.82 -0.01
CA LEU A 100 -5.62 -6.46 -1.19
C LEU A 100 -4.11 -6.48 -0.90
N HIS A 101 -3.68 -5.94 0.24
CA HIS A 101 -2.27 -5.97 0.62
C HIS A 101 -1.76 -7.41 0.76
N ASN A 102 -2.50 -8.28 1.44
CA ASN A 102 -2.17 -9.69 1.57
C ASN A 102 -2.13 -10.41 0.21
N ALA A 103 -3.05 -10.09 -0.70
CA ALA A 103 -3.06 -10.64 -2.04
C ALA A 103 -1.82 -10.21 -2.85
N LYS A 104 -1.37 -8.95 -2.70
CA LYS A 104 -0.14 -8.46 -3.33
C LYS A 104 1.11 -9.20 -2.83
N ILE A 105 1.21 -9.45 -1.52
CA ILE A 105 2.32 -10.23 -0.96
C ILE A 105 2.34 -11.64 -1.57
N LYS A 106 1.19 -12.34 -1.56
CA LYS A 106 1.08 -13.69 -2.15
C LYS A 106 1.39 -13.71 -3.64
N LEU A 107 1.09 -12.64 -4.37
CA LEU A 107 1.41 -12.54 -5.79
C LEU A 107 2.93 -12.42 -5.98
N ALA A 108 3.59 -11.53 -5.22
CA ALA A 108 5.04 -11.40 -5.25
C ALA A 108 5.76 -12.72 -4.90
N ASP A 109 5.27 -13.45 -3.89
CA ASP A 109 5.81 -14.77 -3.54
C ASP A 109 5.71 -15.77 -4.69
N LYS A 110 4.57 -15.74 -5.43
CA LYS A 110 4.36 -16.59 -6.60
C LYS A 110 5.24 -16.18 -7.78
N GLU A 111 5.42 -14.89 -8.01
CA GLU A 111 6.32 -14.37 -9.05
C GLU A 111 7.77 -14.78 -8.77
N ALA A 112 8.23 -14.68 -7.52
CA ALA A 112 9.56 -15.13 -7.12
C ALA A 112 9.74 -16.66 -7.29
N ALA A 113 8.72 -17.45 -6.93
CA ALA A 113 8.75 -18.90 -7.12
C ALA A 113 8.76 -19.29 -8.61
N LEU A 114 8.02 -18.55 -9.44
CA LEU A 114 8.00 -18.74 -10.89
C LEU A 114 9.37 -18.45 -11.51
N GLU A 115 9.98 -17.31 -11.16
CA GLU A 115 11.30 -16.92 -11.67
C GLU A 115 12.37 -17.93 -11.29
N LYS A 116 12.35 -18.41 -10.03
CA LYS A 116 13.24 -19.47 -9.57
C LYS A 116 13.08 -20.74 -10.40
N SER A 117 11.85 -21.23 -10.57
CA SER A 117 11.58 -22.44 -11.34
C SER A 117 11.99 -22.27 -12.81
N HIS A 118 11.78 -21.09 -13.38
CA HIS A 118 12.20 -20.76 -14.73
C HIS A 118 13.73 -20.82 -14.87
N TRP A 119 14.46 -20.22 -13.92
CA TRP A 119 15.91 -20.26 -13.91
C TRP A 119 16.45 -21.69 -13.76
N GLU A 120 15.87 -22.48 -12.86
CA GLU A 120 16.22 -23.90 -12.69
C GLU A 120 16.00 -24.69 -13.99
N ALA A 121 14.87 -24.48 -14.67
CA ALA A 121 14.59 -25.12 -15.96
C ALA A 121 15.62 -24.74 -17.03
N GLN A 122 16.02 -23.46 -17.12
CA GLN A 122 17.07 -23.04 -18.05
C GLN A 122 18.41 -23.71 -17.74
N MET A 123 18.77 -23.84 -16.45
CA MET A 123 20.02 -24.48 -16.03
C MET A 123 20.00 -26.00 -16.31
N PHE A 124 18.87 -26.67 -16.11
CA PHE A 124 18.71 -28.06 -16.50
C PHE A 124 18.81 -28.24 -18.01
N ASN A 125 18.18 -27.37 -18.80
CA ASN A 125 18.26 -27.45 -20.26
C ASN A 125 19.70 -27.32 -20.76
N LYS A 126 20.46 -26.36 -20.26
CA LYS A 126 21.89 -26.21 -20.57
C LYS A 126 22.72 -27.45 -20.21
N LYS A 127 22.40 -28.09 -19.07
CA LYS A 127 23.07 -29.33 -18.66
C LYS A 127 22.74 -30.50 -19.60
N VAL A 128 21.50 -30.58 -20.06
CA VAL A 128 21.06 -31.58 -21.04
C VAL A 128 21.76 -31.36 -22.38
N GLU A 129 21.82 -30.12 -22.88
CA GLU A 129 22.53 -29.78 -24.12
C GLU A 129 24.01 -30.19 -24.05
N LYS A 130 24.68 -29.94 -22.92
CA LYS A 130 26.07 -30.38 -22.71
C LYS A 130 26.20 -31.91 -22.77
N LEU A 131 25.36 -32.62 -22.00
CA LEU A 131 25.41 -34.09 -21.96
C LEU A 131 25.09 -34.71 -23.32
N GLN A 132 24.19 -34.12 -24.11
CA GLN A 132 23.92 -34.56 -25.48
C GLN A 132 25.17 -34.43 -26.35
N GLY A 133 25.91 -33.32 -26.25
CA GLY A 133 27.19 -33.15 -26.93
C GLY A 133 28.23 -34.21 -26.53
N ASP A 134 28.35 -34.48 -25.22
CA ASP A 134 29.26 -35.50 -24.70
C ASP A 134 28.92 -36.91 -25.23
N VAL A 135 27.63 -37.26 -25.31
CA VAL A 135 27.17 -38.54 -25.87
C VAL A 135 27.54 -38.66 -27.35
N VAL A 136 27.30 -37.62 -28.16
CA VAL A 136 27.66 -37.63 -29.59
C VAL A 136 29.17 -37.77 -29.78
N SER A 137 29.98 -37.09 -28.95
CA SER A 137 31.45 -37.24 -28.98
C SER A 137 31.87 -38.67 -28.66
N SER A 138 31.31 -39.26 -27.61
CA SER A 138 31.61 -40.64 -27.21
C SER A 138 31.17 -41.66 -28.26
N GLU A 139 30.04 -41.45 -28.94
CA GLU A 139 29.58 -42.31 -30.03
C GLU A 139 30.56 -42.32 -31.21
N LEU A 140 31.15 -41.16 -31.54
CA LEU A 140 32.20 -41.06 -32.57
C LEU A 140 33.48 -41.78 -32.14
N GLU A 141 33.92 -41.61 -30.89
CA GLU A 141 35.10 -42.30 -30.34
C GLU A 141 34.91 -43.83 -30.32
N VAL A 142 33.74 -44.31 -29.89
CA VAL A 142 33.40 -45.75 -29.91
C VAL A 142 33.36 -46.28 -31.33
N SER A 143 32.80 -45.52 -32.28
CA SER A 143 32.78 -45.91 -33.70
C SER A 143 34.18 -46.01 -34.29
N ALA A 144 35.07 -45.06 -33.98
CA ALA A 144 36.46 -45.09 -34.41
C ALA A 144 37.21 -46.29 -33.81
N LEU A 145 36.99 -46.59 -32.52
CA LEU A 145 37.58 -47.75 -31.87
C LEU A 145 37.07 -49.07 -32.47
N MET A 146 35.78 -49.15 -32.78
CA MET A 146 35.19 -50.33 -33.43
C MET A 146 35.81 -50.58 -34.80
N GLN A 147 35.98 -49.53 -35.61
CA GLN A 147 36.66 -49.63 -36.92
C GLN A 147 38.12 -50.09 -36.77
N LEU A 148 38.84 -49.60 -35.75
CA LEU A 148 40.20 -50.06 -35.46
C LEU A 148 40.22 -51.56 -35.14
N PHE A 149 39.31 -52.05 -34.30
CA PHE A 149 39.22 -53.48 -34.00
C PHE A 149 38.86 -54.32 -35.23
N GLU A 150 37.99 -53.83 -36.11
CA GLU A 150 37.65 -54.51 -37.36
C GLU A 150 38.88 -54.65 -38.27
N VAL A 151 39.68 -53.59 -38.43
CA VAL A 151 40.95 -53.62 -39.19
C VAL A 151 41.95 -54.59 -38.56
N LEU A 152 42.12 -54.57 -37.24
CA LEU A 152 43.04 -55.46 -36.53
C LEU A 152 42.60 -56.93 -36.64
N ALA A 153 41.31 -57.22 -36.53
CA ALA A 153 40.76 -58.57 -36.67
C ALA A 153 40.98 -59.15 -38.08
N VAL A 154 40.89 -58.32 -39.12
CA VAL A 154 41.24 -58.72 -40.50
C VAL A 154 42.74 -58.98 -40.64
N SER A 155 43.57 -58.17 -40.00
CA SER A 155 45.04 -58.25 -40.09
C SER A 155 45.61 -59.51 -39.42
N ASP A 156 45.00 -59.99 -38.34
CA ASP A 156 45.41 -61.23 -37.64
C ASP A 156 45.09 -62.50 -38.46
N SER A 157 44.20 -62.40 -39.46
CA SER A 157 43.91 -63.49 -40.41
C SER A 157 44.95 -63.65 -41.52
N PHE A 158 45.88 -62.70 -41.68
CA PHE A 158 46.87 -62.69 -42.76
C PHE A 158 48.26 -63.21 -42.34
N VAL A 159 48.46 -63.60 -41.07
CA VAL A 159 49.72 -64.19 -40.61
C VAL A 159 49.57 -65.70 -40.43
N SER A 160 49.50 -66.39 -41.56
CA SER A 160 49.99 -67.77 -41.68
C SER A 160 50.56 -68.00 -43.08
N ALA A 161 51.54 -67.18 -43.45
CA ALA A 161 52.49 -67.48 -44.53
C ALA A 161 53.78 -66.70 -44.28
N GLU A 162 54.69 -67.35 -43.57
CA GLU A 162 56.15 -67.28 -43.69
C GLU A 162 56.73 -66.16 -44.59
N GLY A 163 57.42 -65.19 -43.99
CA GLY A 163 58.30 -64.27 -44.72
C GLY A 163 58.49 -62.89 -44.07
N ASP A 164 59.67 -62.68 -43.50
CA ASP A 164 60.33 -61.41 -43.14
C ASP A 164 59.65 -60.40 -42.20
N ILE A 165 60.10 -60.46 -40.94
CA ILE A 165 59.90 -59.45 -39.90
C ILE A 165 60.82 -58.25 -40.21
N ALA A 166 60.33 -57.30 -41.00
CA ALA A 166 60.85 -55.93 -40.96
C ALA A 166 60.24 -55.24 -39.74
N TYR A 167 61.03 -55.12 -38.69
CA TYR A 167 60.69 -54.38 -37.47
C TYR A 167 60.16 -52.99 -37.83
N PHE A 168 58.94 -52.69 -37.36
CA PHE A 168 58.44 -51.33 -37.24
C PHE A 168 59.49 -50.49 -36.51
N GLU A 169 60.01 -49.48 -37.18
CA GLU A 169 60.86 -48.45 -36.61
C GLU A 169 59.95 -47.47 -35.84
N PRO A 170 59.99 -47.43 -34.49
CA PRO A 170 59.25 -46.42 -33.75
C PRO A 170 59.93 -45.07 -33.97
N LEU A 171 59.20 -44.11 -34.52
CA LEU A 171 59.57 -42.70 -34.63
C LEU A 171 59.68 -42.04 -33.24
N LEU A 172 60.65 -42.45 -32.43
CA LEU A 172 61.02 -41.82 -31.17
C LEU A 172 62.50 -41.45 -31.18
N ASN A 173 62.87 -40.62 -32.15
CA ASN A 173 64.01 -39.73 -32.02
C ASN A 173 63.48 -38.30 -31.92
N LEU A 174 62.81 -37.99 -30.80
CA LEU A 174 62.66 -36.60 -30.37
C LEU A 174 63.94 -36.25 -29.61
N ASP A 175 64.73 -35.36 -30.19
CA ASP A 175 65.89 -34.75 -29.54
C ASP A 175 65.49 -34.13 -28.18
N ASP A 176 66.33 -34.26 -27.16
CA ASP A 176 66.06 -33.81 -25.76
C ASP A 176 65.90 -32.27 -25.67
N SER A 177 66.25 -31.55 -26.74
CA SER A 177 65.91 -30.13 -26.92
C SER A 177 64.40 -29.92 -27.11
N ASN A 178 63.72 -30.82 -27.81
CA ASN A 178 62.31 -30.68 -28.18
C ASN A 178 61.37 -31.09 -27.03
N THR A 179 61.82 -31.97 -26.14
CA THR A 179 61.08 -32.38 -24.93
C THR A 179 60.95 -31.21 -23.95
N MET A 180 62.02 -30.44 -23.75
CA MET A 180 62.03 -29.28 -22.86
C MET A 180 61.09 -28.16 -23.35
N ASP A 181 61.01 -27.94 -24.66
CA ASP A 181 60.15 -26.90 -25.24
C ASP A 181 58.66 -27.30 -25.22
N VAL A 182 58.35 -28.59 -25.36
CA VAL A 182 56.99 -29.12 -25.12
C VAL A 182 56.55 -28.93 -23.67
N ILE A 183 57.45 -29.14 -22.70
CA ILE A 183 57.15 -28.93 -21.27
C ILE A 183 56.86 -27.45 -20.97
N LYS A 184 57.68 -26.52 -21.47
CA LYS A 184 57.46 -25.08 -21.29
C LYS A 184 56.16 -24.59 -21.91
N MET A 185 55.81 -25.14 -23.09
CA MET A 185 54.55 -24.79 -23.77
C MET A 185 53.34 -25.24 -22.94
N GLU A 186 53.39 -26.44 -22.38
CA GLU A 186 52.30 -26.95 -21.53
C GLU A 186 52.20 -26.18 -20.20
N GLU A 187 53.32 -25.81 -19.58
CA GLU A 187 53.34 -24.98 -18.37
C GLU A 187 52.73 -23.58 -18.61
N ALA A 188 53.07 -22.94 -19.73
CA ALA A 188 52.49 -21.66 -20.12
C ALA A 188 50.98 -21.79 -20.39
N ARG A 189 50.54 -22.91 -20.96
CA ARG A 189 49.12 -23.20 -21.21
C ARG A 189 48.34 -23.33 -19.90
N LEU A 190 48.88 -24.06 -18.93
CA LEU A 190 48.28 -24.23 -17.61
C LEU A 190 48.21 -22.90 -16.85
N SER A 191 49.27 -22.08 -16.92
CA SER A 191 49.31 -20.76 -16.28
C SER A 191 48.25 -19.81 -16.86
N TYR A 192 48.05 -19.82 -18.18
CA TYR A 192 46.98 -19.05 -18.82
C TYR A 192 45.58 -19.52 -18.38
N LEU A 193 45.35 -20.83 -18.29
CA LEU A 193 44.05 -21.36 -17.84
C LEU A 193 43.76 -20.99 -16.38
N ALA A 194 44.76 -21.00 -15.50
CA ALA A 194 44.62 -20.58 -14.12
C ALA A 194 44.28 -19.08 -14.00
N ALA A 195 45.01 -18.22 -14.72
CA ALA A 195 44.73 -16.78 -14.74
C ALA A 195 43.35 -16.46 -15.35
N LEU A 196 42.94 -17.20 -16.39
CA LEU A 196 41.62 -17.07 -16.99
C LEU A 196 40.50 -17.50 -16.04
N ALA A 197 40.74 -18.54 -15.22
CA ALA A 197 39.79 -18.97 -14.20
C ALA A 197 39.64 -17.90 -13.11
N ALA A 198 40.74 -17.32 -12.62
CA ALA A 198 40.74 -16.24 -11.64
C ALA A 198 40.00 -14.99 -12.15
N ALA A 199 40.26 -14.58 -13.39
CA ALA A 199 39.57 -13.45 -14.03
C ALA A 199 38.07 -13.71 -14.25
N LYS A 200 37.67 -14.97 -14.47
CA LYS A 200 36.25 -15.36 -14.58
C LYS A 200 35.54 -15.39 -13.23
N GLU A 201 36.26 -15.75 -12.17
CA GLU A 201 35.72 -15.76 -10.80
C GLU A 201 35.50 -14.34 -10.28
N ASN A 202 36.40 -13.40 -10.62
CA ASN A 202 36.31 -11.98 -10.23
C ASN A 202 36.47 -11.03 -11.45
N PRO A 203 35.40 -10.80 -12.23
CA PRO A 203 35.47 -10.01 -13.49
C PRO A 203 35.73 -8.52 -13.31
N SER A 204 35.64 -8.00 -12.08
CA SER A 204 35.88 -6.59 -11.74
C SER A 204 37.29 -6.32 -11.22
N ASP A 205 38.11 -7.36 -11.12
CA ASP A 205 39.51 -7.24 -10.73
C ASP A 205 40.38 -7.02 -11.98
N ASP A 206 40.77 -5.76 -12.18
CA ASP A 206 41.63 -5.35 -13.30
C ASP A 206 43.00 -6.06 -13.26
N GLU A 207 43.50 -6.43 -12.07
CA GLU A 207 44.78 -7.13 -11.92
C GLU A 207 44.67 -8.57 -12.44
N ALA A 208 43.55 -9.26 -12.18
CA ALA A 208 43.28 -10.60 -12.72
C ALA A 208 43.12 -10.60 -14.25
N LEU A 209 42.49 -9.55 -14.82
CA LEU A 209 42.37 -9.38 -16.27
C LEU A 209 43.72 -9.10 -16.94
N VAL A 210 44.57 -8.26 -16.33
CA VAL A 210 45.93 -8.01 -16.80
C VAL A 210 46.78 -9.28 -16.75
N ALA A 211 46.73 -10.04 -15.64
CA ALA A 211 47.46 -11.30 -15.51
C ALA A 211 47.04 -12.35 -16.57
N ALA A 212 45.75 -12.44 -16.89
CA ALA A 212 45.26 -13.32 -17.96
C ALA A 212 45.73 -12.88 -19.35
N ALA A 213 45.80 -11.57 -19.60
CA ALA A 213 46.31 -11.01 -20.85
C ALA A 213 47.82 -11.23 -21.01
N GLU A 214 48.59 -11.10 -19.92
CA GLU A 214 50.03 -11.38 -19.90
C GLU A 214 50.32 -12.86 -20.11
N ALA A 215 49.61 -13.75 -19.41
CA ALA A 215 49.75 -15.20 -19.56
C ALA A 215 49.43 -15.66 -20.99
N ARG A 216 48.42 -15.03 -21.63
CA ARG A 216 48.10 -15.24 -23.05
C ARG A 216 49.24 -14.81 -23.96
N ARG A 217 49.88 -13.67 -23.67
CA ARG A 217 50.99 -13.14 -24.46
C ARG A 217 52.23 -14.05 -24.37
N THR A 218 52.54 -14.58 -23.18
CA THR A 218 53.63 -15.56 -23.01
C THR A 218 53.36 -16.85 -23.77
N LEU A 219 52.11 -17.36 -23.74
CA LEU A 219 51.74 -18.54 -24.53
C LEU A 219 51.89 -18.28 -26.03
N GLN A 220 51.48 -17.11 -26.51
CA GLN A 220 51.64 -16.71 -27.92
C GLN A 220 53.10 -16.61 -28.34
N SER A 221 54.00 -16.18 -27.44
CA SER A 221 55.44 -16.09 -27.74
C SER A 221 56.17 -17.43 -27.83
N LEU A 222 55.56 -18.51 -27.33
CA LEU A 222 56.11 -19.88 -27.43
C LEU A 222 55.59 -20.63 -28.67
N VAL A 223 54.53 -20.11 -29.31
CA VAL A 223 53.85 -20.73 -30.46
C VAL A 223 54.19 -20.02 -31.79
N LEU A 224 54.67 -18.78 -31.73
CA LEU A 224 55.17 -17.98 -32.87
C LEU A 224 56.70 -17.98 -32.91
#